data_AF-A0A6J5TDJ9-F1
#
_entry.id   AF-A0A6J5TDJ9-F1
#
_cell.length_a   1.000
_cell.length_b   1.000
_cell.length_c   1.000
_cell.angle_alpha   90.00
_cell.angle_beta   90.00
_cell.angle_gamma   90.00
#
_symmetry.space_group_name_H-M   'P 1'
#
loop_
_entity.id
_entity.type
_entity.pdbx_description
1 polymer ?
#
loop_
_entity_poly.entity_id
_entity_poly.type
_entity_poly.pdbx_seq_one_letter_code
_entity_poly.pdbx_strand_id
1 'polypeptide(L)'
;MTQSLMYSLMEEWIEYLDYIDETTQPSDFLWPNDTPSFREFEFSAVDVPAAFSPEKECPRKRGRTDSSCSGSGAKACREKLRRERLNDRFVELSAVLEPGRPPKSDKPAILDDAIRVLTQLRAEAQELKETNEKLLEEVKSLKAEKNELREEKLVLKADKERLEKQLKGMAISPSGFVPTHPAVPAAYHPGASKMSMYPSYSLVPMWHYLPPSVRDTSRDHELRPPAA
;
A
#
# COMPACT_ATOMS: atom_id res chain seq x y z
N MET A 1 24.11 -0.45 32.02
CA MET A 1 23.58 -1.82 31.79
C MET A 1 22.24 -1.82 31.05
N THR A 2 21.75 -0.68 30.54
CA THR A 2 20.39 -0.52 29.98
C THR A 2 20.33 -0.52 28.45
N GLN A 3 21.36 0.01 27.79
CA GLN A 3 21.36 0.16 26.33
C GLN A 3 21.52 -1.18 25.59
N SER A 4 22.34 -2.10 26.10
CA SER A 4 22.54 -3.43 25.52
C SER A 4 21.29 -4.31 25.61
N LEU A 5 20.54 -4.21 26.71
CA LEU A 5 19.28 -4.93 26.88
C LEU A 5 18.20 -4.37 25.94
N MET A 6 18.16 -3.05 25.75
CA MET A 6 17.24 -2.40 24.82
C MET A 6 17.48 -2.85 23.36
N TYR A 7 18.74 -2.92 22.91
CA TYR A 7 19.05 -3.43 21.58
C TYR A 7 18.72 -4.92 21.42
N SER A 8 18.95 -5.73 22.47
CA SER A 8 18.60 -7.15 22.46
C SER A 8 17.09 -7.38 22.40
N LEU A 9 16.31 -6.63 23.19
CA LEU A 9 14.85 -6.71 23.14
C LEU A 9 14.31 -6.24 21.79
N MET A 10 14.91 -5.19 21.22
CA MET A 10 14.52 -4.69 19.90
C MET A 10 14.82 -5.71 18.79
N GLU A 11 15.96 -6.41 18.86
CA GLU A 11 16.27 -7.52 17.95
C GLU A 11 15.25 -8.67 18.09
N GLU A 12 14.93 -9.09 19.30
CA GLU A 12 13.94 -10.15 19.56
C GLU A 12 12.52 -9.77 19.10
N TRP A 13 12.12 -8.51 19.31
CA TRP A 13 10.83 -8.00 18.83
C TRP A 13 10.77 -7.95 17.30
N ILE A 14 11.87 -7.60 16.63
CA ILE A 14 11.97 -7.63 15.17
C ILE A 14 11.88 -9.06 14.66
N GLU A 15 12.59 -10.01 15.26
CA GLU A 15 12.50 -11.44 14.91
C GLU A 15 11.09 -12.01 15.14
N TYR A 16 10.41 -11.60 16.22
CA TYR A 16 9.04 -12.02 16.53
C TYR A 16 8.02 -11.49 15.53
N LEU A 17 8.11 -10.21 15.15
CA LEU A 17 7.22 -9.61 14.16
C LEU A 17 7.37 -10.28 12.80
N ASP A 18 8.59 -10.64 12.43
CA ASP A 18 8.81 -11.36 11.19
C ASP A 18 8.26 -12.80 11.20
N TYR A 19 8.35 -13.52 12.33
CA TYR A 19 7.79 -14.87 12.44
C TYR A 19 6.26 -14.88 12.19
N ILE A 20 5.57 -13.83 12.65
CA ILE A 20 4.14 -13.66 12.43
C ILE A 20 3.84 -13.39 10.95
N ASP A 21 4.66 -12.61 10.26
CA ASP A 21 4.47 -12.26 8.85
C ASP A 21 4.77 -13.45 7.90
N GLU A 22 5.62 -14.38 8.34
CA GLU A 22 6.00 -15.60 7.60
C GLU A 22 4.98 -16.74 7.76
N THR A 23 4.31 -16.81 8.92
CA THR A 23 3.22 -17.77 9.19
C THR A 23 1.86 -17.30 8.68
N THR A 24 1.69 -15.99 8.49
CA THR A 24 0.51 -15.43 7.86
C THR A 24 0.72 -15.48 6.34
N GLN A 25 0.47 -16.66 5.74
CA GLN A 25 0.02 -16.65 4.35
C GLN A 25 -1.14 -15.65 4.28
N PRO A 26 -1.13 -14.66 3.37
CA PRO A 26 -2.33 -13.92 3.13
C PRO A 26 -3.29 -14.97 2.62
N SER A 27 -4.23 -15.37 3.48
CA SER A 27 -5.43 -16.05 3.06
C SER A 27 -5.94 -15.17 1.95
N ASP A 28 -5.84 -15.73 0.74
CA ASP A 28 -6.19 -15.05 -0.46
C ASP A 28 -7.49 -14.29 -0.20
N PHE A 29 -7.42 -12.96 -0.21
CA PHE A 29 -8.60 -12.14 -0.49
C PHE A 29 -8.95 -12.34 -1.96
N LEU A 30 -9.10 -13.60 -2.37
CA LEU A 30 -9.82 -14.07 -3.52
C LEU A 30 -11.28 -13.71 -3.22
N TRP A 31 -11.62 -12.45 -3.48
CA TRP A 31 -12.93 -12.19 -4.03
C TRP A 31 -13.07 -13.12 -5.23
N PRO A 32 -14.13 -13.96 -5.30
CA PRO A 32 -14.34 -14.83 -6.44
C PRO A 32 -14.35 -13.96 -7.69
N ASN A 33 -13.27 -14.01 -8.46
CA ASN A 33 -13.14 -13.30 -9.72
C ASN A 33 -13.82 -14.13 -10.81
N ASP A 34 -15.02 -14.61 -10.53
CA ASP A 34 -15.92 -15.21 -11.50
C ASP A 34 -16.76 -14.07 -12.10
N THR A 35 -16.11 -13.17 -12.83
CA THR A 35 -16.82 -12.47 -13.91
C THR A 35 -16.83 -13.41 -15.10
N PRO A 36 -17.97 -14.02 -15.46
CA PRO A 36 -18.07 -14.63 -16.77
C PRO A 36 -17.84 -13.52 -17.78
N SER A 37 -16.86 -13.74 -18.66
CA SER A 37 -16.76 -13.03 -19.94
C SER A 37 -18.18 -12.83 -20.47
N PHE A 38 -18.55 -11.59 -20.73
CA PHE A 38 -19.82 -11.18 -21.31
C PHE A 38 -19.98 -11.83 -22.70
N ARG A 39 -20.34 -13.11 -22.71
CA ARG A 39 -20.95 -13.80 -23.83
C ARG A 39 -22.42 -13.94 -23.47
N GLU A 40 -23.22 -13.21 -24.23
CA GLU A 40 -24.65 -13.43 -24.46
C GLU A 40 -25.48 -13.61 -23.17
N PHE A 41 -25.99 -12.49 -22.67
CA PHE A 41 -27.16 -12.50 -21.78
C PHE A 41 -28.38 -12.98 -22.60
N GLU A 42 -28.50 -14.29 -22.76
CA GLU A 42 -29.76 -14.92 -23.16
C GLU A 42 -30.77 -14.68 -22.04
N PHE A 43 -31.80 -13.91 -22.35
CA PHE A 43 -32.94 -13.68 -21.48
C PHE A 43 -33.70 -15.00 -21.29
N SER A 44 -33.28 -15.81 -20.31
CA SER A 44 -34.06 -16.95 -19.85
C SER A 44 -35.19 -16.46 -18.97
N ALA A 45 -36.42 -16.66 -19.45
CA ALA A 45 -37.65 -16.35 -18.75
C ALA A 45 -37.75 -17.20 -17.48
N VAL A 46 -37.52 -16.59 -16.32
CA VAL A 46 -37.85 -17.21 -15.03
C VAL A 46 -39.33 -16.99 -14.77
N ASP A 47 -40.11 -18.07 -14.85
CA ASP A 47 -41.47 -18.15 -14.31
C ASP A 47 -41.39 -17.99 -12.79
N VAL A 48 -41.96 -16.89 -12.28
CA VAL A 48 -42.17 -16.67 -10.83
C VAL A 48 -43.66 -16.84 -10.53
N PRO A 49 -44.04 -17.68 -9.54
CA PRO A 49 -45.44 -17.98 -9.27
C PRO A 49 -46.16 -16.77 -8.69
N ALA A 50 -47.39 -16.56 -9.17
CA ALA A 50 -48.27 -15.47 -8.80
C ALA A 50 -48.62 -15.48 -7.30
N ALA A 51 -47.97 -14.62 -6.53
CA ALA A 51 -48.43 -14.23 -5.20
C ALA A 51 -49.51 -13.16 -5.33
N PHE A 52 -50.75 -13.54 -5.02
CA PHE A 52 -51.90 -12.66 -4.92
C PHE A 52 -51.73 -11.63 -3.81
N SER A 53 -51.98 -10.35 -4.11
CA SER A 53 -52.35 -9.32 -3.12
C SER A 53 -53.04 -8.12 -3.78
N PRO A 54 -53.85 -7.35 -3.02
CA PRO A 54 -55.23 -7.06 -3.38
C PRO A 54 -55.39 -5.90 -4.36
N GLU A 55 -56.40 -6.05 -5.21
CA GLU A 55 -56.86 -5.06 -6.19
C GLU A 55 -57.16 -3.71 -5.54
N LYS A 56 -56.48 -2.66 -6.00
CA LYS A 56 -56.95 -1.28 -5.79
C LYS A 56 -57.98 -0.98 -6.87
N GLU A 57 -59.23 -1.06 -6.46
CA GLU A 57 -60.43 -0.78 -7.22
C GLU A 57 -60.46 0.70 -7.68
N CYS A 58 -60.49 0.94 -8.99
CA CYS A 58 -60.78 2.25 -9.56
C CYS A 58 -62.32 2.45 -9.62
N PRO A 59 -62.88 3.60 -9.21
CA PRO A 59 -64.32 3.77 -9.09
C PRO A 59 -64.98 3.79 -10.48
N ARG A 60 -65.65 2.69 -10.83
CA ARG A 60 -66.48 2.57 -12.03
C ARG A 60 -67.80 3.33 -11.83
N LYS A 61 -68.10 4.27 -12.74
CA LYS A 61 -69.47 4.73 -12.98
C LYS A 61 -69.96 4.08 -14.28
N ARG A 62 -71.12 3.41 -14.14
CA ARG A 62 -71.96 2.73 -15.16
C ARG A 62 -71.66 1.24 -15.36
N GLY A 63 -72.52 0.43 -14.74
CA GLY A 63 -72.50 -1.02 -14.86
C GLY A 63 -72.89 -1.53 -16.24
N ARG A 64 -72.36 -2.69 -16.57
CA ARG A 64 -72.99 -3.76 -17.35
C ARG A 64 -72.15 -5.03 -17.23
N THR A 65 -72.76 -6.02 -16.61
CA THR A 65 -72.75 -7.46 -16.91
C THR A 65 -71.40 -8.14 -17.23
N ASP A 66 -71.07 -9.12 -16.40
CA ASP A 66 -70.11 -10.18 -16.69
C ASP A 66 -70.50 -10.88 -18.00
N SER A 67 -69.79 -10.55 -19.07
CA SER A 67 -69.83 -11.30 -20.31
C SER A 67 -68.42 -11.34 -20.86
N SER A 68 -67.88 -12.55 -20.99
CA SER A 68 -66.67 -12.85 -21.76
C SER A 68 -66.65 -12.06 -23.07
N CYS A 69 -65.88 -10.98 -23.11
CA CYS A 69 -65.79 -10.12 -24.29
C CYS A 69 -64.62 -10.57 -25.17
N SER A 70 -65.00 -11.33 -26.19
CA SER A 70 -64.29 -11.60 -27.43
C SER A 70 -63.32 -10.48 -27.88
N GLY A 71 -62.03 -10.81 -27.94
CA GLY A 71 -61.03 -10.22 -28.83
C GLY A 71 -60.51 -8.80 -28.52
N SER A 72 -61.39 -7.79 -28.48
CA SER A 72 -60.99 -6.37 -28.60
C SER A 72 -60.76 -5.66 -27.26
N GLY A 73 -61.65 -5.82 -26.27
CA GLY A 73 -61.48 -5.24 -24.93
C GLY A 73 -60.29 -5.84 -24.16
N ALA A 74 -60.07 -7.15 -24.34
CA ALA A 74 -58.92 -7.85 -23.78
C ALA A 74 -57.58 -7.35 -24.36
N LYS A 75 -57.54 -6.88 -25.61
CA LYS A 75 -56.32 -6.34 -26.23
C LYS A 75 -55.91 -5.01 -25.59
N ALA A 76 -56.85 -4.12 -25.35
CA ALA A 76 -56.58 -2.85 -24.67
C ALA A 76 -56.12 -3.05 -23.22
N CYS A 77 -56.78 -3.95 -22.47
CA CYS A 77 -56.35 -4.30 -21.11
C CYS A 77 -54.95 -4.94 -21.06
N ARG A 78 -54.63 -5.87 -21.99
CA ARG A 78 -53.29 -6.45 -22.09
C ARG A 78 -52.22 -5.40 -22.41
N GLU A 79 -52.49 -4.47 -23.32
CA GLU A 79 -51.54 -3.40 -23.66
C GLU A 79 -51.36 -2.42 -22.50
N LYS A 80 -52.42 -2.10 -21.76
CA LYS A 80 -52.33 -1.29 -20.54
C LYS A 80 -51.37 -1.94 -19.54
N LEU A 81 -51.56 -3.22 -19.24
CA LEU A 81 -50.70 -3.95 -18.31
C LEU A 81 -49.24 -4.02 -18.81
N ARG A 82 -49.03 -4.17 -20.13
CA ARG A 82 -47.69 -4.13 -20.73
C ARG A 82 -47.00 -2.78 -20.50
N ARG A 83 -47.72 -1.67 -20.69
CA ARG A 83 -47.20 -0.31 -20.47
C ARG A 83 -46.95 -0.01 -19.00
N GLU A 84 -47.82 -0.48 -18.11
CA GLU A 84 -47.64 -0.36 -16.65
C GLU A 84 -46.36 -1.07 -16.23
N ARG A 85 -46.18 -2.35 -16.60
CA ARG A 85 -44.95 -3.10 -16.33
C ARG A 85 -43.69 -2.42 -16.89
N LEU A 86 -43.77 -1.85 -18.09
CA LEU A 86 -42.64 -1.12 -18.67
C LEU A 86 -42.34 0.16 -17.86
N ASN A 87 -43.36 0.90 -17.46
CA ASN A 87 -43.18 2.10 -16.65
C ASN A 87 -42.61 1.75 -15.27
N ASP A 88 -43.03 0.64 -14.66
CA ASP A 88 -42.49 0.17 -13.38
C ASP A 88 -40.96 -0.04 -13.49
N ARG A 89 -40.48 -0.63 -14.60
CA ARG A 89 -39.03 -0.76 -14.86
C ARG A 89 -38.30 0.57 -15.00
N PHE A 90 -38.92 1.58 -15.61
CA PHE A 90 -38.33 2.92 -15.69
C PHE A 90 -38.26 3.59 -14.31
N VAL A 91 -39.28 3.39 -13.48
CA VAL A 91 -39.31 3.90 -12.09
C VAL A 91 -38.21 3.22 -11.26
N GLU A 92 -38.13 1.89 -11.30
CA GLU A 92 -37.07 1.10 -10.65
C GLU A 92 -35.68 1.57 -11.08
N LEU A 93 -35.45 1.69 -12.40
CA LEU A 93 -34.16 2.14 -12.94
C LEU A 93 -33.81 3.54 -12.42
N SER A 94 -34.76 4.49 -12.46
CA SER A 94 -34.51 5.85 -11.97
C SER A 94 -34.14 5.89 -10.47
N ALA A 95 -34.75 5.02 -9.66
CA ALA A 95 -34.47 4.93 -8.23
C ALA A 95 -33.06 4.37 -7.94
N VAL A 96 -32.58 3.45 -8.78
CA VAL A 96 -31.21 2.90 -8.69
C VAL A 96 -30.16 3.93 -9.12
N LEU A 97 -30.45 4.71 -10.16
CA LEU A 97 -29.50 5.71 -10.69
C LEU A 97 -29.28 6.90 -9.76
N GLU A 98 -30.33 7.34 -9.06
CA GLU A 98 -30.25 8.45 -8.11
C GLU A 98 -30.92 8.11 -6.77
N PRO A 99 -30.22 7.35 -5.89
CA PRO A 99 -30.73 7.05 -4.57
C PRO A 99 -31.05 8.34 -3.79
N GLY A 100 -32.29 8.44 -3.28
CA GLY A 100 -32.72 9.56 -2.46
C GLY A 100 -33.33 10.76 -3.23
N ARG A 101 -33.37 10.72 -4.57
CA ARG A 101 -34.15 11.68 -5.37
C ARG A 101 -35.49 11.08 -5.80
N PRO A 102 -36.54 11.90 -5.99
CA PRO A 102 -37.80 11.41 -6.52
C PRO A 102 -37.60 10.85 -7.94
N PRO A 103 -38.27 9.73 -8.30
CA PRO A 103 -38.17 9.11 -9.62
C PRO A 103 -38.40 10.12 -10.74
N LYS A 104 -37.46 10.17 -11.68
CA LYS A 104 -37.61 10.97 -12.91
C LYS A 104 -38.70 10.34 -13.78
N SER A 105 -39.48 11.17 -14.47
CA SER A 105 -40.50 10.70 -15.42
C SER A 105 -40.03 10.76 -16.88
N ASP A 106 -38.90 11.41 -17.15
CA ASP A 106 -38.38 11.60 -18.50
C ASP A 106 -37.55 10.40 -18.97
N LYS A 107 -38.09 9.63 -19.92
CA LYS A 107 -37.53 8.33 -20.32
C LYS A 107 -36.16 8.43 -21.00
N PRO A 108 -35.92 9.33 -21.98
CA PRO A 108 -34.60 9.50 -22.58
C PRO A 108 -33.54 9.88 -21.55
N ALA A 109 -33.82 10.83 -20.66
CA ALA A 109 -32.89 11.22 -19.60
C ALA A 109 -32.52 10.05 -18.67
N ILE A 110 -33.48 9.19 -18.28
CA ILE A 110 -33.19 7.99 -17.48
C ILE A 110 -32.24 7.04 -18.21
N LEU A 111 -32.41 6.88 -19.54
CA LEU A 111 -31.53 6.01 -20.33
C LEU A 111 -30.13 6.62 -20.48
N ASP A 112 -30.04 7.93 -20.73
CA ASP A 112 -28.76 8.65 -20.82
C ASP A 112 -28.00 8.60 -19.48
N ASP A 113 -28.71 8.78 -18.37
CA ASP A 113 -28.17 8.65 -17.01
C ASP A 113 -27.67 7.21 -16.76
N ALA A 114 -28.43 6.20 -17.17
CA ALA A 114 -28.01 4.79 -17.05
C ALA A 114 -26.72 4.49 -17.81
N ILE A 115 -26.63 4.95 -19.05
CA ILE A 115 -25.43 4.78 -19.88
C ILE A 115 -24.23 5.47 -19.23
N ARG A 116 -24.42 6.70 -18.73
CA ARG A 116 -23.37 7.47 -18.08
C ARG A 116 -22.87 6.79 -16.80
N VAL A 117 -23.77 6.38 -15.91
CA VAL A 117 -23.42 5.70 -14.65
C VAL A 117 -22.74 4.36 -14.93
N LEU A 118 -23.25 3.56 -15.87
CA LEU A 118 -22.62 2.29 -16.23
C LEU A 118 -21.21 2.48 -16.80
N THR A 119 -21.00 3.51 -17.62
CA THR A 119 -19.67 3.80 -18.18
C THR A 119 -18.70 4.23 -17.07
N GLN A 120 -19.16 5.08 -16.17
CA GLN A 120 -18.37 5.53 -15.02
C GLN A 120 -17.98 4.37 -14.11
N LEU A 121 -18.95 3.54 -13.70
CA LEU A 121 -18.69 2.39 -12.82
C LEU A 121 -17.75 1.37 -13.46
N ARG A 122 -17.81 1.19 -14.79
CA ARG A 122 -16.85 0.33 -15.51
C ARG A 122 -15.44 0.91 -15.48
N ALA A 123 -15.29 2.21 -15.66
CA ALA A 123 -13.99 2.88 -15.57
C ALA A 123 -13.41 2.79 -14.15
N GLU A 124 -14.22 3.07 -13.13
CA GLU A 124 -13.82 2.96 -11.71
C GLU A 124 -13.44 1.51 -11.33
N ALA A 125 -14.21 0.51 -11.78
CA ALA A 125 -13.89 -0.89 -11.53
C ALA A 125 -12.56 -1.30 -12.18
N GLN A 126 -12.26 -0.78 -13.37
CA GLN A 126 -11.00 -1.03 -14.06
C GLN A 126 -9.82 -0.36 -13.36
N GLU A 127 -9.97 0.91 -12.94
CA GLU A 127 -8.95 1.62 -12.16
C GLU A 127 -8.68 0.94 -10.81
N LEU A 128 -9.72 0.49 -10.11
CA LEU A 128 -9.57 -0.26 -8.86
C LEU A 128 -8.83 -1.58 -9.07
N LYS A 129 -9.08 -2.27 -10.19
CA LYS A 129 -8.35 -3.49 -10.54
C LYS A 129 -6.87 -3.19 -10.78
N GLU A 130 -6.55 -2.19 -11.59
CA GLU A 130 -5.17 -1.79 -11.89
C GLU A 130 -4.40 -1.34 -10.65
N THR A 131 -5.03 -0.54 -9.78
CA THR A 131 -4.42 -0.07 -8.54
C THR A 131 -4.21 -1.21 -7.54
N ASN A 132 -5.13 -2.17 -7.45
CA ASN A 132 -4.95 -3.36 -6.62
C ASN A 132 -3.81 -4.24 -7.13
N GLU A 133 -3.75 -4.51 -8.44
CA GLU A 133 -2.63 -5.24 -9.07
C GLU A 133 -1.28 -4.57 -8.77
N LYS A 134 -1.20 -3.24 -8.91
CA LYS A 134 -0.01 -2.46 -8.57
C LYS A 134 0.39 -2.59 -7.09
N LEU A 135 -0.58 -2.50 -6.17
CA LEU A 135 -0.30 -2.64 -4.73
C LEU A 135 0.19 -4.04 -4.38
N LEU A 136 -0.35 -5.08 -5.03
CA LEU A 136 0.12 -6.46 -4.85
C LEU A 136 1.56 -6.64 -5.33
N GLU A 137 1.93 -6.02 -6.45
CA GLU A 137 3.31 -5.98 -6.93
C GLU A 137 4.23 -5.26 -5.95
N GLU A 138 3.81 -4.12 -5.41
CA GLU A 138 4.58 -3.36 -4.41
C GLU A 138 4.77 -4.16 -3.12
N VAL A 139 3.72 -4.82 -2.61
CA VAL A 139 3.82 -5.73 -1.46
C VAL A 139 4.81 -6.86 -1.73
N LYS A 140 4.77 -7.46 -2.93
CA LYS A 140 5.71 -8.52 -3.31
C LYS A 140 7.14 -8.00 -3.36
N SER A 141 7.37 -6.82 -3.93
CA SER A 141 8.68 -6.18 -4.00
C SER A 141 9.23 -5.88 -2.61
N LEU A 142 8.42 -5.27 -1.74
CA LEU A 142 8.82 -4.94 -0.36
C LEU A 142 9.11 -6.20 0.46
N LYS A 143 8.36 -7.29 0.26
CA LYS A 143 8.68 -8.58 0.89
C LYS A 143 10.03 -9.14 0.43
N ALA A 144 10.36 -9.00 -0.85
CA ALA A 144 11.67 -9.42 -1.36
C ALA A 144 12.79 -8.57 -0.77
N GLU A 145 12.66 -7.24 -0.79
CA GLU A 145 13.64 -6.31 -0.21
C GLU A 145 13.84 -6.55 1.29
N LYS A 146 12.74 -6.77 2.04
CA LYS A 146 12.79 -7.14 3.46
C LYS A 146 13.64 -8.40 3.68
N ASN A 147 13.48 -9.41 2.83
CA ASN A 147 14.22 -10.67 2.93
C ASN A 147 15.69 -10.49 2.58
N GLU A 148 16.02 -9.71 1.54
CA GLU A 148 17.41 -9.37 1.21
C GLU A 148 18.11 -8.65 2.36
N LEU A 149 17.46 -7.65 2.97
CA LEU A 149 18.01 -6.93 4.13
C LEU A 149 18.24 -7.84 5.34
N ARG A 150 17.42 -8.88 5.52
CA ARG A 150 17.64 -9.90 6.56
C ARG A 150 18.87 -10.74 6.29
N GLU A 151 19.04 -11.20 5.06
CA GLU A 151 20.22 -11.97 4.66
C GLU A 151 21.49 -11.14 4.86
N GLU A 152 21.49 -9.89 4.40
CA GLU A 152 22.60 -8.95 4.61
C GLU A 152 22.88 -8.69 6.10
N LYS A 153 21.82 -8.48 6.91
CA LYS A 153 21.95 -8.29 8.36
C LYS A 153 22.63 -9.50 9.02
N LEU A 154 22.24 -10.72 8.67
CA LEU A 154 22.82 -11.94 9.22
C LEU A 154 24.30 -12.08 8.85
N VAL A 155 24.65 -11.81 7.59
CA VAL A 155 26.04 -11.82 7.11
C VAL A 155 26.87 -10.78 7.87
N LEU A 156 26.39 -9.55 8.00
CA LEU A 156 27.08 -8.48 8.74
C LEU A 156 27.25 -8.81 10.23
N LYS A 157 26.26 -9.47 10.86
CA LYS A 157 26.35 -9.91 12.25
C LYS A 157 27.45 -10.96 12.44
N ALA A 158 27.54 -11.93 11.53
CA ALA A 158 28.61 -12.93 11.53
C ALA A 158 29.99 -12.31 11.30
N ASP A 159 30.10 -11.37 10.36
CA ASP A 159 31.34 -10.66 10.04
C ASP A 159 31.81 -9.79 11.21
N LYS A 160 30.89 -9.10 11.88
CA LYS A 160 31.16 -8.35 13.10
C LYS A 160 31.71 -9.25 14.20
N GLU A 161 31.06 -10.38 14.48
CA GLU A 161 31.52 -11.31 15.52
C GLU A 161 32.92 -11.88 15.20
N ARG A 162 33.18 -12.19 13.92
CA ARG A 162 34.50 -12.63 13.45
C ARG A 162 35.58 -11.57 13.73
N LEU A 163 35.32 -10.32 13.37
CA LEU A 163 36.27 -9.22 13.58
C LEU A 163 36.49 -8.91 15.07
N GLU A 164 35.43 -8.94 15.88
CA GLU A 164 35.53 -8.76 17.33
C GLU A 164 36.39 -9.86 17.98
N LYS A 165 36.26 -11.12 17.53
CA LYS A 165 37.14 -12.22 17.97
C LYS A 165 38.60 -11.97 17.59
N GLN A 166 38.87 -11.52 16.35
CA GLN A 166 40.23 -11.18 15.92
C GLN A 166 40.82 -10.04 16.75
N LEU A 167 40.06 -8.96 16.99
CA LEU A 167 40.50 -7.83 17.79
C LEU A 167 40.81 -8.24 19.23
N LYS A 168 39.95 -9.06 19.83
CA LYS A 168 40.16 -9.58 21.19
C LYS A 168 41.38 -10.50 21.29
N GLY A 169 41.67 -11.28 20.24
CA GLY A 169 42.89 -12.07 20.14
C GLY A 169 44.16 -11.23 19.96
N MET A 170 44.10 -10.17 19.16
CA MET A 170 45.22 -9.24 18.92
C MET A 170 45.52 -8.33 20.11
N ALA A 171 44.52 -7.97 20.91
CA ALA A 171 44.69 -7.23 22.16
C ALA A 171 45.45 -8.03 23.25
N ILE A 172 45.79 -9.30 23.00
CA ILE A 172 46.61 -10.16 23.88
C ILE A 172 48.06 -10.27 23.37
N SER A 173 48.53 -9.37 22.49
CA SER A 173 49.98 -9.22 22.30
C SER A 173 50.57 -8.60 23.59
N PRO A 174 51.53 -9.27 24.26
CA PRO A 174 52.09 -8.74 25.49
C PRO A 174 52.74 -7.40 25.13
N SER A 175 52.29 -6.34 25.79
CA SER A 175 53.05 -5.11 25.96
C SER A 175 54.33 -5.47 26.72
N GLY A 176 55.29 -6.02 25.99
CA GLY A 176 56.56 -6.52 26.46
C GLY A 176 57.66 -5.66 25.87
N PHE A 177 58.00 -4.63 26.62
CA PHE A 177 59.36 -4.08 26.67
C PHE A 177 59.87 -3.41 25.38
N VAL A 178 59.60 -2.11 25.22
CA VAL A 178 60.46 -1.24 24.41
C VAL A 178 61.76 -1.01 25.23
N PRO A 179 62.95 -1.39 24.76
CA PRO A 179 64.19 -1.16 25.50
C PRO A 179 64.41 0.35 25.66
N THR A 180 64.45 0.80 26.91
CA THR A 180 64.91 2.14 27.27
C THR A 180 66.35 2.31 26.77
N HIS A 181 66.55 3.31 25.92
CA HIS A 181 67.87 3.75 25.44
C HIS A 181 68.86 3.91 26.61
N PRO A 182 70.16 3.58 26.41
CA PRO A 182 71.14 3.63 27.48
C PRO A 182 71.36 5.07 27.96
N ALA A 183 71.45 5.22 29.28
CA ALA A 183 71.71 6.47 29.96
C ALA A 183 73.06 7.05 29.53
N VAL A 184 73.04 8.24 28.92
CA VAL A 184 74.21 9.11 28.77
C VAL A 184 74.02 10.29 29.73
N PRO A 185 74.98 10.59 30.63
CA PRO A 185 74.84 11.69 31.58
C PRO A 185 75.47 12.96 31.00
N ALA A 186 74.66 13.99 30.69
CA ALA A 186 75.08 15.39 30.57
C ALA A 186 73.83 16.25 30.33
N ALA A 187 73.42 17.08 31.28
CA ALA A 187 73.88 18.46 31.50
C ALA A 187 72.86 19.46 30.93
N TYR A 188 72.24 20.22 31.87
CA TYR A 188 71.53 21.49 31.69
C TYR A 188 70.42 21.59 30.63
N HIS A 189 69.17 21.84 31.05
CA HIS A 189 68.36 23.00 30.65
C HIS A 189 67.05 23.01 31.50
N PRO A 190 66.65 24.17 32.08
CA PRO A 190 65.45 24.27 32.90
C PRO A 190 64.24 24.62 32.04
N GLY A 191 63.09 24.01 32.34
CA GLY A 191 61.80 24.43 31.80
C GLY A 191 61.16 23.46 30.81
N ALA A 192 60.53 22.41 31.33
CA ALA A 192 59.45 21.72 30.64
C ALA A 192 58.49 21.15 31.68
N SER A 193 57.33 21.79 31.83
CA SER A 193 56.20 21.26 32.56
C SER A 193 55.77 19.95 31.91
N LYS A 194 55.99 18.83 32.60
CA LYS A 194 55.55 17.49 32.18
C LYS A 194 54.11 17.28 32.65
N MET A 195 53.14 17.72 31.86
CA MET A 195 51.79 17.19 31.95
C MET A 195 51.67 16.15 30.83
N SER A 196 51.67 14.87 31.17
CA SER A 196 51.30 13.80 30.24
C SER A 196 49.83 14.01 29.87
N MET A 197 49.58 14.53 28.67
CA MET A 197 48.22 14.64 28.14
C MET A 197 47.72 13.21 27.85
N TYR A 198 46.81 12.73 28.69
CA TYR A 198 46.09 11.48 28.47
C TYR A 198 45.31 11.59 27.14
N PRO A 199 45.48 10.66 26.17
CA PRO A 199 44.68 10.66 24.96
C PRO A 199 43.29 10.07 25.25
N SER A 200 42.46 10.81 25.97
CA SER A 200 41.02 10.56 26.03
C SER A 200 40.35 11.55 25.07
N TYR A 201 39.76 11.01 24.00
CA TYR A 201 39.14 11.70 22.86
C TYR A 201 40.12 12.26 21.82
N SER A 202 40.49 11.39 20.89
CA SER A 202 41.01 11.79 19.59
C SER A 202 39.94 12.59 18.83
N LEU A 203 39.97 13.91 18.95
CA LEU A 203 39.41 14.83 17.96
C LEU A 203 40.23 14.69 16.67
N VAL A 204 40.12 13.57 15.96
CA VAL A 204 40.60 13.49 14.58
C VAL A 204 39.56 14.21 13.75
N PRO A 205 39.82 15.43 13.27
CA PRO A 205 38.85 16.11 12.44
C PRO A 205 38.69 15.31 11.14
N MET A 206 37.44 15.09 10.73
CA MET A 206 37.09 14.20 9.61
C MET A 206 37.79 14.54 8.29
N TRP A 207 38.33 15.77 8.15
CA TRP A 207 39.09 16.14 6.98
C TRP A 207 40.29 15.22 6.71
N HIS A 208 40.86 14.54 7.71
CA HIS A 208 41.95 13.55 7.53
C HIS A 208 41.60 12.40 6.58
N TYR A 209 40.32 12.05 6.47
CA TYR A 209 39.82 10.96 5.61
C TYR A 209 39.41 11.43 4.21
N LEU A 210 39.46 12.74 3.93
CA LEU A 210 39.13 13.29 2.61
C LEU A 210 40.32 13.14 1.64
N PRO A 211 40.08 12.71 0.38
CA PRO A 211 41.11 12.65 -0.67
C PRO A 211 41.80 14.00 -0.89
N PRO A 212 43.09 14.05 -1.29
CA PRO A 212 43.79 15.30 -1.56
C PRO A 212 43.09 16.20 -2.61
N SER A 213 42.39 15.59 -3.57
CA SER A 213 41.66 16.29 -4.63
C SER A 213 40.51 17.18 -4.14
N VAL A 214 39.92 16.89 -2.97
CA VAL A 214 38.86 17.71 -2.38
C VAL A 214 39.37 18.74 -1.36
N ARG A 215 40.67 18.66 -0.99
CA ARG A 215 41.35 19.68 -0.19
C ARG A 215 41.97 20.78 -1.05
N ASP A 216 42.01 20.58 -2.36
CA ASP A 216 42.54 21.55 -3.31
C ASP A 216 41.49 22.64 -3.61
N THR A 217 41.53 23.71 -2.82
CA THR A 217 40.67 24.88 -3.02
C THR A 217 41.24 25.87 -4.03
N SER A 218 42.34 25.53 -4.73
CA SER A 218 42.99 26.45 -5.67
C SER A 218 42.07 26.88 -6.82
N ARG A 219 41.06 26.08 -7.16
CA ARG A 219 40.09 26.35 -8.24
C ARG A 219 38.69 26.75 -7.75
N ASP A 220 38.51 26.92 -6.43
CA ASP A 220 37.22 27.29 -5.84
C ASP A 220 36.73 28.67 -6.33
N HIS A 221 37.66 29.53 -6.75
CA HIS A 221 37.39 30.86 -7.34
C HIS A 221 36.86 30.81 -8.79
N GLU A 222 37.01 29.68 -9.50
CA GLU A 222 36.48 29.50 -10.86
C GLU A 222 34.96 29.19 -10.83
N LEU A 223 34.44 28.69 -9.71
CA LEU A 223 33.07 28.19 -9.57
C LEU A 223 32.12 29.16 -8.85
N ARG A 224 32.63 30.26 -8.27
CA ARG A 224 31.79 31.31 -7.68
C ARG A 224 31.64 32.48 -8.67
N PRO A 225 30.42 32.84 -9.07
CA PRO A 225 30.22 34.08 -9.82
C PRO A 225 30.70 35.27 -8.95
N PRO A 226 31.28 36.33 -9.55
CA PRO A 226 31.73 37.50 -8.81
C PRO A 226 30.53 38.07 -8.06
N ALA A 227 30.65 38.13 -6.74
CA ALA A 227 29.66 38.78 -5.89
C ALA A 227 29.51 40.23 -6.35
N ALA A 228 28.27 40.62 -6.69
CA ALA A 228 27.90 41.99 -6.99
C ALA A 228 28.04 42.89 -5.77
#